data_AF-A0A4Q3WEL3-F1
#
_entry.id   AF-A0A4Q3WEL3-F1
#
_cell.length_a   1.000
_cell.length_b   1.000
_cell.length_c   1.000
_cell.angle_alpha   90.00
_cell.angle_beta   90.00
_cell.angle_gamma   90.00
#
_symmetry.space_group_name_H-M   'P 1'
#
loop_
_entity.id
_entity.type
_entity.pdbx_description
1 polymer ?
#
loop_
_entity_poly.entity_id
_entity_poly.type
_entity_poly.pdbx_seq_one_letter_code
_entity_poly.pdbx_strand_id
1 'polypeptide(L)'
;MGRKRVIDQQAILDAGEAVVARLGAANLTLDAVAAEAGISKASVIYDFKTKQALIEAIVERAFRLDNEHHAAAEAELEAPDSKAIRGRIKVASEPPPEEFKPVALSLSVALTLDAGLRSLMQKSQAETINRII
;
A
#
# COMPACT_ATOMS: atom_id res chain seq x y z
N MET A 1 9.89 20.53 29.12
CA MET A 1 10.03 19.11 28.71
C MET A 1 9.45 18.97 27.31
N GLY A 2 10.30 18.82 26.29
CA GLY A 2 9.85 18.71 24.90
C GLY A 2 9.38 17.29 24.62
N ARG A 3 8.10 17.10 24.28
CA ARG A 3 7.61 15.82 23.76
C ARG A 3 8.39 15.55 22.48
N LYS A 4 9.35 14.63 22.53
CA LYS A 4 10.05 14.13 21.35
C LYS A 4 8.96 13.57 20.44
N ARG A 5 8.58 14.31 19.40
CA ARG A 5 7.58 13.90 18.42
C ARG A 5 8.24 12.76 17.64
N VAL A 6 8.16 11.55 18.18
CA VAL A 6 8.43 10.32 17.41
C VAL A 6 7.35 10.34 16.36
N ILE A 7 7.74 10.63 15.13
CA ILE A 7 6.79 10.59 14.03
C ILE A 7 6.45 9.13 13.79
N ASP A 8 5.15 8.89 13.68
CA ASP A 8 4.60 7.57 13.47
C ASP A 8 5.11 7.05 12.12
N GLN A 9 5.51 5.77 12.09
CA GLN A 9 5.87 5.07 10.87
C GLN A 9 4.77 5.22 9.81
N GLN A 10 3.50 5.30 10.23
CA GLN A 10 2.37 5.56 9.33
C GLN A 10 2.46 6.91 8.62
N ALA A 11 2.87 7.97 9.31
CA ALA A 11 3.00 9.29 8.69
C ALA A 11 4.14 9.35 7.66
N ILE A 12 5.19 8.53 7.83
CA ILE A 12 6.25 8.37 6.82
C ILE A 12 5.72 7.62 5.60
N LEU A 13 4.87 6.60 5.80
CA LEU A 13 4.22 5.88 4.70
C LEU A 13 3.23 6.77 3.95
N ASP A 14 2.45 7.61 4.64
CA ASP A 14 1.56 8.60 4.02
C ASP A 14 2.33 9.57 3.12
N ALA A 15 3.44 10.12 3.63
CA ALA A 15 4.33 10.97 2.85
C ALA A 15 4.98 10.22 1.67
N GLY A 16 5.35 8.96 1.89
CA GLY A 16 5.86 8.09 0.83
C GLY A 16 4.86 7.88 -0.29
N GLU A 17 3.61 7.57 0.04
CA GLU A 17 2.52 7.41 -0.93
C GLU A 17 2.23 8.70 -1.69
N ALA A 18 2.22 9.87 -1.01
CA ALA A 18 2.06 11.16 -1.67
C ALA A 18 3.20 11.45 -2.67
N VAL A 19 4.44 11.12 -2.31
CA VAL A 19 5.59 11.22 -3.22
C VAL A 19 5.47 10.25 -4.39
N VAL A 20 5.06 8.99 -4.15
CA VAL A 20 4.83 8.00 -5.22
C VAL A 20 3.72 8.45 -6.16
N ALA A 21 2.61 8.97 -5.64
CA ALA A 21 1.49 9.47 -6.43
C ALA A 21 1.93 10.59 -7.38
N ARG A 22 2.83 11.46 -6.92
CA ARG A 22 3.28 12.64 -7.65
C ARG A 22 4.45 12.38 -8.60
N LEU A 23 5.41 11.54 -8.20
CA LEU A 23 6.69 11.37 -8.91
C LEU A 23 6.88 9.95 -9.48
N GLY A 24 6.05 8.99 -9.06
CA GLY A 24 6.23 7.57 -9.34
C GLY A 24 7.24 6.90 -8.41
N ALA A 25 7.05 5.59 -8.16
CA ALA A 25 7.90 4.81 -7.24
C ALA A 25 9.38 4.79 -7.65
N ALA A 26 9.66 4.80 -8.96
CA ALA A 26 11.04 4.84 -9.48
C ALA A 26 11.79 6.11 -9.02
N ASN A 27 11.08 7.24 -8.88
CA ASN A 27 11.68 8.53 -8.50
C ASN A 27 11.57 8.83 -7.00
N LEU A 28 11.03 7.91 -6.19
CA LEU A 28 10.99 8.08 -4.74
C LEU A 28 12.41 8.19 -4.18
N THR A 29 12.62 9.15 -3.28
CA THR A 29 13.86 9.29 -2.50
C THR A 29 13.53 9.51 -1.04
N LEU A 30 14.42 9.08 -0.13
CA LEU A 30 14.25 9.30 1.30
C LEU A 30 14.24 10.80 1.66
N ASP A 31 14.93 11.63 0.88
CA ASP A 31 14.93 13.08 1.05
C ASP A 31 13.57 13.70 0.68
N ALA A 32 12.97 13.27 -0.43
CA ALA A 32 11.64 13.73 -0.83
C ALA A 32 10.58 13.32 0.20
N VAL A 33 10.64 12.08 0.71
CA VAL A 33 9.73 11.61 1.76
C VAL A 33 9.94 12.38 3.06
N ALA A 34 11.19 12.63 3.46
CA ALA A 34 11.50 13.42 4.66
C ALA A 34 10.96 14.85 4.55
N ALA A 35 11.11 15.48 3.37
CA ALA A 35 10.58 16.81 3.11
C ALA A 35 9.04 16.83 3.16
N GLU A 36 8.38 15.84 2.55
CA GLU A 36 6.91 15.69 2.56
C GLU A 36 6.37 15.45 3.99
N ALA A 37 7.05 14.62 4.78
CA ALA A 37 6.68 14.34 6.18
C ALA A 37 7.09 15.46 7.17
N GLY A 38 7.85 16.46 6.74
CA GLY A 38 8.37 17.51 7.62
C GLY A 38 9.39 17.01 8.66
N ILE A 39 10.21 16.03 8.29
CA ILE A 39 11.21 15.38 9.17
C ILE A 39 12.61 15.39 8.58
N SER A 40 13.58 14.94 9.38
CA SER A 40 14.93 14.69 8.91
C SER A 40 15.02 13.39 8.10
N LYS A 41 15.90 13.34 7.11
CA LYS A 41 16.27 12.10 6.40
C LYS A 41 16.71 10.99 7.37
N ALA A 42 17.42 11.36 8.43
CA ALA A 42 17.87 10.43 9.47
C ALA A 42 16.69 9.73 10.17
N SER A 43 15.55 10.41 10.33
CA SER A 43 14.31 9.82 10.86
C SER A 43 13.75 8.76 9.89
N VAL A 44 13.68 9.05 8.59
CA VAL A 44 13.21 8.07 7.59
C VAL A 44 14.14 6.85 7.54
N ILE A 45 15.45 7.08 7.57
CA ILE A 45 16.47 6.00 7.61
C ILE A 45 16.34 5.18 8.89
N TYR A 46 15.98 5.79 10.02
CA TYR A 46 15.80 5.07 11.27
C TYR A 46 14.72 3.99 11.15
N ASP A 47 13.58 4.29 10.52
CA ASP A 47 12.47 3.34 10.41
C ASP A 47 12.64 2.36 9.25
N PHE A 48 12.95 2.86 8.04
CA PHE A 48 12.92 2.02 6.83
C PHE A 48 14.28 1.60 6.31
N LYS A 49 15.38 2.19 6.82
CA LYS A 49 16.78 1.91 6.44
C LYS A 49 17.16 2.28 5.00
N THR A 50 16.38 1.86 4.01
CA THR A 50 16.65 2.01 2.58
C THR A 50 15.40 2.48 1.81
N LYS A 51 15.61 3.03 0.61
CA LYS A 51 14.52 3.34 -0.33
C LYS A 51 13.69 2.09 -0.64
N GLN A 52 14.35 0.96 -0.87
CA GLN A 52 13.69 -0.27 -1.27
C GLN A 52 12.74 -0.78 -0.19
N ALA A 53 13.21 -0.83 1.06
CA ALA A 53 12.39 -1.25 2.19
C ALA A 53 11.20 -0.30 2.46
N LEU A 54 11.34 1.00 2.17
CA LEU A 54 10.20 1.92 2.20
C LEU A 54 9.19 1.61 1.09
N ILE A 55 9.64 1.32 -0.13
CA ILE A 55 8.74 0.94 -1.24
C ILE A 55 8.03 -0.37 -0.92
N GLU A 56 8.74 -1.37 -0.40
CA GLU A 56 8.16 -2.64 0.06
C GLU A 56 7.07 -2.39 1.11
N ALA A 57 7.34 -1.56 2.12
CA ALA A 57 6.36 -1.24 3.15
C ALA A 57 5.13 -0.48 2.60
N ILE A 58 5.30 0.40 1.62
CA ILE A 58 4.18 1.07 0.93
C ILE A 58 3.33 0.03 0.18
N VAL A 59 3.97 -0.90 -0.54
CA VAL A 59 3.29 -1.97 -1.29
C VAL A 59 2.54 -2.92 -0.35
N GLU A 60 3.18 -3.33 0.76
CA GLU A 60 2.54 -4.16 1.78
C GLU A 60 1.33 -3.47 2.41
N ARG A 61 1.44 -2.16 2.70
CA ARG A 61 0.31 -1.37 3.21
C ARG A 61 -0.83 -1.32 2.20
N ALA A 62 -0.54 -1.10 0.91
CA ALA A 62 -1.55 -1.08 -0.14
C ALA A 62 -2.30 -2.42 -0.25
N PHE A 63 -1.59 -3.56 -0.23
CA PHE A 63 -2.23 -4.88 -0.26
C PHE A 63 -3.07 -5.16 0.98
N ARG A 64 -2.58 -4.77 2.17
CA ARG A 64 -3.36 -4.91 3.41
C ARG A 64 -4.66 -4.12 3.33
N LEU A 65 -4.60 -2.85 2.91
CA LEU A 65 -5.79 -2.00 2.78
C LEU A 65 -6.78 -2.53 1.74
N ASP A 66 -6.29 -3.02 0.60
CA ASP A 66 -7.12 -3.67 -0.41
C ASP A 66 -7.83 -4.91 0.15
N ASN A 67 -7.09 -5.77 0.85
CA ASN A 67 -7.66 -6.97 1.47
C ASN A 67 -8.70 -6.63 2.55
N GLU A 68 -8.47 -5.60 3.37
CA GLU A 68 -9.42 -5.11 4.38
C GLU A 68 -10.70 -4.58 3.75
N HIS A 69 -10.59 -3.81 2.67
CA HIS A 69 -11.74 -3.30 1.92
C HIS A 69 -12.60 -4.44 1.36
N HIS A 70 -11.97 -5.45 0.78
CA HIS A 70 -12.65 -6.65 0.31
C HIS A 70 -13.31 -7.43 1.46
N ALA A 71 -12.61 -7.64 2.58
CA ALA A 71 -13.15 -8.35 3.73
C ALA A 71 -14.37 -7.63 4.34
N ALA A 72 -14.37 -6.30 4.37
CA ALA A 72 -15.52 -5.51 4.80
C ALA A 72 -16.72 -5.72 3.88
N ALA A 73 -16.52 -5.64 2.55
CA ALA A 73 -17.58 -5.89 1.58
C ALA A 73 -18.16 -7.31 1.70
N GLU A 74 -17.32 -8.31 1.98
CA GLU A 74 -17.76 -9.69 2.22
C GLU A 74 -18.60 -9.84 3.50
N ALA A 75 -18.26 -9.12 4.57
CA ALA A 75 -18.97 -9.19 5.85
C ALA A 75 -20.42 -8.66 5.74
N GLU A 76 -20.66 -7.72 4.83
CA GLU A 76 -22.00 -7.17 4.53
C GLU A 76 -22.88 -8.12 3.71
N LEU A 77 -22.33 -9.17 3.11
CA LEU A 77 -23.08 -10.07 2.25
C LEU A 77 -23.85 -11.12 3.06
N GLU A 78 -25.17 -11.10 2.93
CA GLU A 78 -26.06 -12.20 3.30
C GLU A 78 -26.11 -13.24 2.17
N ALA A 79 -25.03 -14.01 2.02
CA ALA A 79 -24.95 -15.12 1.08
C ALA A 79 -24.40 -16.39 1.76
N PRO A 80 -25.06 -17.56 1.63
CA PRO A 80 -24.59 -18.79 2.27
C PRO A 80 -23.36 -19.39 1.56
N ASP A 81 -23.10 -19.02 0.31
CA ASP A 81 -22.02 -19.54 -0.53
C ASP A 81 -21.22 -18.42 -1.21
N SER A 82 -19.98 -18.73 -1.59
CA SER A 82 -19.17 -17.90 -2.49
C SER A 82 -19.00 -16.43 -2.03
N LYS A 83 -19.02 -16.16 -0.72
CA LYS A 83 -18.90 -14.80 -0.17
C LYS A 83 -17.65 -14.08 -0.67
N ALA A 84 -16.51 -14.77 -0.74
CA ALA A 84 -15.25 -14.20 -1.22
C ALA A 84 -15.37 -13.64 -2.65
N ILE A 85 -15.80 -14.46 -3.63
CA ILE A 85 -15.93 -13.98 -5.02
C ILE A 85 -17.04 -12.93 -5.16
N ARG A 86 -18.15 -13.05 -4.42
CA ARG A 86 -19.23 -12.05 -4.43
C ARG A 86 -18.77 -10.71 -3.86
N GLY A 87 -17.99 -10.70 -2.79
CA GLY A 87 -17.42 -9.49 -2.20
C GLY A 87 -16.47 -8.78 -3.17
N ARG A 88 -15.66 -9.56 -3.90
CA ARG A 88 -14.80 -9.01 -4.98
C ARG A 88 -15.60 -8.41 -6.12
N ILE A 89 -16.68 -9.06 -6.57
CA ILE A 89 -17.56 -8.50 -7.60
C ILE A 89 -18.18 -7.18 -7.11
N LYS A 90 -18.64 -7.12 -5.86
CA LYS A 90 -19.19 -5.90 -5.26
C LYS A 90 -18.16 -4.76 -5.25
N VAL A 91 -16.96 -5.00 -4.71
CA VAL A 91 -15.87 -4.00 -4.71
C VAL A 91 -15.53 -3.54 -6.13
N ALA A 92 -15.39 -4.48 -7.07
CA ALA A 92 -15.04 -4.15 -8.45
C ALA A 92 -16.16 -3.45 -9.24
N SER A 93 -17.40 -3.47 -8.75
CA SER A 93 -18.53 -2.76 -9.36
C SER A 93 -18.51 -1.26 -9.08
N GLU A 94 -17.68 -0.82 -8.14
CA GLU A 94 -17.48 0.59 -7.78
C GLU A 94 -16.15 1.09 -8.33
N PRO A 95 -16.08 2.34 -8.85
CA PRO A 95 -14.80 2.91 -9.28
C PRO A 95 -13.87 3.06 -8.07
N PRO A 96 -12.56 2.76 -8.20
CA PRO A 96 -11.63 2.97 -7.11
C PRO A 96 -11.57 4.48 -6.75
N PRO A 97 -11.35 4.82 -5.47
CA PRO A 97 -11.17 6.21 -5.05
C PRO A 97 -10.12 6.93 -5.90
N GLU A 98 -10.36 8.19 -6.27
CA GLU A 98 -9.46 8.96 -7.16
C GLU A 98 -8.03 9.06 -6.61
N GLU A 99 -7.91 9.17 -5.28
CA GLU A 99 -6.62 9.19 -4.57
C GLU A 99 -5.81 7.90 -4.73
N PHE A 100 -6.47 6.78 -4.97
CA PHE A 100 -5.83 5.47 -5.12
C PHE A 100 -5.23 5.28 -6.52
N LYS A 101 -5.76 5.97 -7.55
CA LYS A 101 -5.39 5.72 -8.95
C LYS A 101 -3.92 6.02 -9.27
N PRO A 102 -3.34 7.17 -8.90
CA PRO A 102 -1.95 7.50 -9.25
C PRO A 102 -0.95 6.59 -8.53
N VAL A 103 -1.25 6.24 -7.28
CA VAL A 103 -0.44 5.32 -6.47
C VAL A 103 -0.50 3.91 -7.07
N ALA A 104 -1.71 3.37 -7.32
CA ALA A 104 -1.90 2.03 -7.85
C ALA A 104 -1.21 1.83 -9.22
N LEU A 105 -1.33 2.81 -10.14
CA LEU A 105 -0.66 2.75 -11.43
C LEU A 105 0.87 2.79 -11.29
N SER A 106 1.39 3.67 -10.43
CA SER A 106 2.83 3.78 -10.18
C SER A 106 3.41 2.51 -9.54
N LEU A 107 2.68 1.90 -8.61
CA LEU A 107 3.06 0.63 -8.00
C LEU A 107 2.98 -0.54 -8.98
N SER A 108 2.00 -0.56 -9.89
CA SER A 108 1.89 -1.59 -10.93
C SER A 108 3.14 -1.67 -11.82
N VAL A 109 3.75 -0.52 -12.14
CA VAL A 109 5.03 -0.47 -12.86
C VAL A 109 6.17 -1.01 -11.99
N ALA A 110 6.22 -0.65 -10.71
CA ALA A 110 7.23 -1.14 -9.77
C ALA A 110 7.18 -2.68 -9.63
N LEU A 111 5.99 -3.27 -9.51
CA LEU A 111 5.77 -4.72 -9.48
C LEU A 111 6.25 -5.43 -10.76
N THR A 112 6.19 -4.74 -11.89
CA THR A 112 6.66 -5.30 -13.17
C THR A 112 8.18 -5.38 -13.22
N LEU A 113 8.87 -4.43 -12.60
CA LEU A 113 10.32 -4.29 -12.70
C LEU A 113 11.09 -4.91 -11.52
N ASP A 114 10.41 -5.19 -10.40
CA ASP A 114 11.00 -5.72 -9.17
C ASP A 114 10.45 -7.11 -8.83
N ALA A 115 11.33 -8.11 -8.75
CA ALA A 115 10.94 -9.48 -8.45
C ALA A 115 10.46 -9.68 -7.01
N GLY A 116 11.03 -8.97 -6.04
CA GLY A 116 10.62 -9.04 -4.63
C GLY A 116 9.22 -8.49 -4.44
N LEU A 117 8.94 -7.30 -5.00
CA LEU A 117 7.60 -6.72 -4.97
C LEU A 117 6.58 -7.60 -5.71
N ARG A 118 6.98 -8.22 -6.83
CA ARG A 118 6.13 -9.19 -7.54
C ARG A 118 5.79 -10.40 -6.67
N SER A 119 6.75 -10.93 -5.90
CA SER A 119 6.51 -12.04 -4.97
C SER A 119 5.55 -11.65 -3.85
N LEU A 120 5.60 -10.40 -3.35
CA LEU A 120 4.61 -9.90 -2.39
C LEU A 120 3.19 -9.89 -2.97
N MET A 121 3.02 -9.40 -4.21
CA MET A 121 1.74 -9.45 -4.92
C MET A 121 1.23 -10.87 -5.12
N GLN A 122 2.10 -11.78 -5.57
CA GLN A 122 1.75 -13.19 -5.77
C GLN A 122 1.29 -13.85 -4.47
N LYS A 123 1.95 -13.56 -3.34
CA LYS A 123 1.54 -14.05 -2.03
C LYS A 123 0.15 -13.53 -1.64
N SER A 124 -0.09 -12.23 -1.77
CA SER A 124 -1.40 -11.62 -1.46
C SER A 124 -2.52 -12.20 -2.33
N GLN A 125 -2.25 -12.42 -3.63
CA GLN A 125 -3.22 -13.03 -4.54
C GLN A 125 -3.47 -14.51 -4.22
N ALA A 126 -2.44 -15.27 -3.85
CA ALA A 126 -2.60 -16.68 -3.48
C ALA A 126 -3.49 -16.84 -2.24
N GLU A 127 -3.30 -16.00 -1.22
CA GLU A 127 -4.16 -15.97 -0.03
C GLU A 127 -5.62 -15.69 -0.40
N THR A 128 -5.85 -14.76 -1.33
CA THR A 128 -7.19 -14.46 -1.85
C THR A 128 -7.79 -15.65 -2.61
N ILE A 129 -7.04 -16.24 -3.54
CA ILE A 129 -7.53 -17.32 -4.42
C ILE A 129 -7.91 -18.55 -3.57
N ASN A 130 -7.15 -18.86 -2.54
CA ASN A 130 -7.44 -19.95 -1.60
C ASN A 130 -8.74 -19.75 -0.79
N ARG A 131 -9.32 -18.54 -0.78
CA ARG A 131 -10.63 -18.27 -0.17
C ARG A 131 -11.80 -18.40 -1.15
N ILE A 132 -11.50 -18.42 -2.46
CA ILE A 132 -12.48 -18.54 -3.54
C ILE A 132 -12.69 -20.00 -3.93
N ILE A 133 -11.60 -20.78 -3.98
CA ILE A 133 -11.59 -22.22 -4.30
C ILE A 133 -11.94 -23.01 -3.04
#